data_AF-A0AAE9JF26-F1
#
_entry.id   AF-A0AAE9JF26-F1
#
_cell.length_a   1.000
_cell.length_b   1.000
_cell.length_c   1.000
_cell.angle_alpha   90.00
_cell.angle_beta   90.00
_cell.angle_gamma   90.00
#
_symmetry.space_group_name_H-M   'P 1'
#
loop_
_entity.id
_entity.type
_entity.pdbx_description
1 polymer ?
#
loop_
_entity_poly.entity_id
_entity_poly.type
_entity_poly.pdbx_seq_one_letter_code
_entity_poly.pdbx_strand_id
1 'polypeptide(L)'
;MEISLLDIPEVAMDRILENLDFITIQILRKVCHDLRNYIDDKVPESNILRLSIHFAMRCIFVTYQDFSGQFEMEYEEFDGKSTRLKQSRNQKILENLNFEEAFLKDLQLILRHQKGILENLMVRSLLTTFQSFREFPKILKSRKKLLRVKNFEVYLKDELSLQPILPFLDSSFLKTISIYNSTMNPDFLELKEDVWDF
;
A
#
# COMPACT_ATOMS: atom_id res chain seq x y z
N MET A 1 -21.33 -26.63 22.81
CA MET A 1 -21.57 -25.67 21.72
C MET A 1 -20.27 -24.93 21.55
N GLU A 2 -19.56 -25.13 20.44
CA GLU A 2 -18.35 -24.34 20.17
C GLU A 2 -18.80 -22.93 19.78
N ILE A 3 -18.23 -21.93 20.45
CA ILE A 3 -18.49 -20.53 20.15
C ILE A 3 -17.50 -20.13 19.05
N SER A 4 -18.01 -19.70 17.91
CA SER A 4 -17.23 -19.18 16.79
C SER A 4 -17.08 -17.67 16.89
N LEU A 5 -16.04 -17.12 16.24
CA LEU A 5 -15.93 -15.69 16.01
C LEU A 5 -17.15 -15.13 15.24
N LEU A 6 -17.82 -15.95 14.44
CA LEU A 6 -19.02 -15.55 13.70
C LEU A 6 -20.28 -15.44 14.58
N ASP A 7 -20.25 -15.99 15.79
CA ASP A 7 -21.38 -15.94 16.72
C ASP A 7 -21.35 -14.68 17.60
N ILE A 8 -20.29 -13.87 17.53
CA ILE A 8 -20.19 -12.65 18.32
C ILE A 8 -21.07 -11.54 17.74
N PRO A 9 -21.67 -10.68 18.57
CA PRO A 9 -22.42 -9.53 18.09
C PRO A 9 -21.56 -8.60 17.23
N GLU A 10 -22.16 -7.97 16.21
CA GLU A 10 -21.44 -7.05 15.32
C GLU A 10 -20.66 -5.97 16.07
N VAL A 11 -21.23 -5.40 17.14
CA VAL A 11 -20.56 -4.36 17.95
C VAL A 11 -19.25 -4.87 18.56
N ALA A 12 -19.19 -6.15 18.93
CA ALA A 12 -17.94 -6.75 19.42
C ALA A 12 -16.94 -6.97 18.29
N MET A 13 -17.41 -7.40 17.11
CA MET A 13 -16.57 -7.59 15.93
C MET A 13 -15.97 -6.27 15.42
N ASP A 14 -16.78 -5.21 15.37
CA ASP A 14 -16.34 -3.85 15.00
C ASP A 14 -15.22 -3.39 15.95
N ARG A 15 -15.39 -3.57 17.26
CA ARG A 15 -14.34 -3.25 18.26
C ARG A 15 -13.07 -4.08 18.08
N ILE A 16 -13.19 -5.36 17.73
CA ILE A 16 -12.01 -6.19 17.45
C ILE A 16 -11.26 -5.58 16.26
N LEU A 17 -11.94 -5.36 15.13
CA LEU A 17 -11.32 -4.83 13.92
C LEU A 17 -10.69 -3.45 14.14
N GLU A 18 -11.27 -2.58 14.97
CA GLU A 18 -10.71 -1.27 15.33
C GLU A 18 -9.36 -1.35 16.07
N ASN A 19 -9.09 -2.47 16.75
CA ASN A 19 -7.85 -2.69 17.51
C ASN A 19 -6.80 -3.52 16.75
N LEU A 20 -7.09 -3.92 15.52
CA LEU A 20 -6.14 -4.67 14.69
C LEU A 20 -5.41 -3.75 13.72
N ASP A 21 -4.14 -4.07 13.47
CA ASP A 21 -3.41 -3.49 12.35
C ASP A 21 -4.01 -3.93 11.01
N PHE A 22 -3.71 -3.17 9.96
CA PHE A 22 -4.28 -3.43 8.64
C PHE A 22 -3.94 -4.83 8.11
N ILE A 23 -2.77 -5.37 8.42
CA ILE A 23 -2.38 -6.71 7.95
C ILE A 23 -3.17 -7.79 8.63
N THR A 24 -3.35 -7.69 9.94
CA THR A 24 -4.15 -8.65 10.69
C THR A 24 -5.60 -8.63 10.19
N ILE A 25 -6.15 -7.46 9.84
CA ILE A 25 -7.45 -7.35 9.16
C ILE A 25 -7.43 -8.08 7.81
N GLN A 26 -6.39 -7.90 6.99
CA GLN A 26 -6.28 -8.60 5.70
C GLN A 26 -6.10 -10.12 5.83
N ILE A 27 -5.49 -10.59 6.91
CA ILE A 27 -5.39 -12.02 7.23
C ILE A 27 -6.78 -12.55 7.58
N LEU A 28 -7.52 -11.88 8.48
CA LEU A 28 -8.88 -12.27 8.85
C LEU A 28 -9.83 -12.32 7.64
N ARG A 29 -9.73 -11.33 6.75
CA ARG A 29 -10.49 -11.27 5.49
C ARG A 29 -10.28 -12.49 4.59
N LYS A 30 -9.15 -13.20 4.73
CA LYS A 30 -8.82 -14.39 3.93
C LYS A 30 -9.26 -15.70 4.58
N VAL A 31 -9.69 -15.71 5.84
CA VAL A 31 -10.04 -16.92 6.59
C VAL A 31 -11.33 -17.58 6.08
N CYS A 32 -12.43 -16.84 5.95
CA CYS A 32 -13.70 -17.38 5.43
C CYS A 32 -14.51 -16.32 4.66
N HIS A 33 -15.58 -16.77 3.98
CA HIS A 33 -16.44 -15.89 3.18
C HIS A 33 -17.20 -14.88 4.01
N ASP A 34 -17.71 -15.25 5.19
CA ASP A 34 -18.49 -14.34 6.03
C ASP A 34 -17.63 -13.21 6.58
N LEU A 35 -16.41 -13.52 7.07
CA LEU A 35 -15.44 -12.51 7.49
C LEU A 35 -15.03 -11.60 6.34
N ARG A 36 -14.86 -12.16 5.14
CA ARG A 36 -14.54 -11.37 3.95
C ARG A 36 -15.63 -10.36 3.64
N ASN A 37 -16.88 -10.82 3.57
CA ASN A 37 -18.03 -9.98 3.26
C ASN A 37 -18.20 -8.90 4.34
N TYR A 38 -18.11 -9.29 5.62
CA TYR A 38 -18.20 -8.35 6.74
C TYR A 38 -17.15 -7.24 6.67
N ILE A 39 -15.87 -7.60 6.47
CA ILE A 39 -14.78 -6.62 6.36
C ILE A 39 -14.92 -5.75 5.10
N ASP A 40 -15.33 -6.32 3.96
CA ASP A 40 -15.55 -5.59 2.72
C ASP A 40 -16.71 -4.59 2.82
N ASP A 41 -17.75 -4.91 3.60
CA ASP A 41 -18.91 -4.05 3.82
C ASP A 41 -18.62 -2.95 4.85
N LYS A 42 -18.02 -3.31 6.00
CA LYS A 42 -17.70 -2.36 7.08
C LYS A 42 -16.55 -1.42 6.73
N VAL A 43 -15.59 -1.91 5.93
CA VAL A 43 -14.37 -1.18 5.53
C VAL A 43 -13.68 -0.58 6.76
N PRO A 44 -13.16 -1.37 7.72
CA PRO A 44 -12.44 -0.85 8.88
C PRO A 44 -11.27 0.06 8.47
N GLU A 45 -10.92 1.03 9.31
CA GLU A 45 -9.83 1.97 9.04
C GLU A 45 -8.47 1.25 8.99
N SER A 46 -7.61 1.60 8.04
CA SER A 46 -6.26 0.99 7.95
C SER A 46 -5.27 1.56 8.96
N ASN A 47 -5.51 2.75 9.52
CA ASN A 47 -4.64 3.42 10.49
C ASN A 47 -3.18 3.62 10.03
N ILE A 48 -2.92 3.49 8.72
CA ILE A 48 -1.61 3.72 8.15
C ILE A 48 -1.29 5.21 8.28
N LEU A 49 -0.10 5.48 8.81
CA LEU A 49 0.44 6.83 8.99
C LEU A 49 1.38 7.18 7.85
N ARG A 50 2.16 6.22 7.36
CA ARG A 50 3.12 6.45 6.26
C ARG A 50 2.97 5.37 5.21
N LEU A 51 2.97 5.78 3.95
CA LEU A 51 2.97 4.88 2.79
C LEU A 51 4.08 5.31 1.83
N SER A 52 5.02 4.42 1.58
CA SER A 52 6.12 4.61 0.64
C SER A 52 6.04 3.57 -0.46
N ILE A 53 6.05 4.03 -1.71
CA ILE A 53 6.00 3.19 -2.89
C ILE A 53 7.24 3.47 -3.72
N HIS A 54 8.05 2.44 -3.95
CA HIS A 54 9.25 2.53 -4.75
C HIS A 54 9.18 1.60 -5.96
N PHE A 55 9.18 2.20 -7.15
CA PHE A 55 9.22 1.49 -8.42
C PHE A 55 10.67 1.30 -8.88
N ALA A 56 11.09 0.04 -8.99
CA ALA A 56 12.39 -0.41 -9.45
C ALA A 56 12.25 -1.37 -10.64
N MET A 57 13.32 -1.63 -11.38
CA MET A 57 13.26 -2.51 -12.56
C MET A 57 12.67 -3.88 -12.19
N ARG A 58 11.51 -4.22 -12.78
CA ARG A 58 10.78 -5.48 -12.58
C ARG A 58 10.38 -5.75 -11.11
N CYS A 59 10.32 -4.71 -10.28
CA CYS A 59 10.01 -4.85 -8.87
C CYS A 59 9.34 -3.59 -8.29
N ILE A 60 8.38 -3.76 -7.39
CA ILE A 60 7.75 -2.67 -6.63
C ILE A 60 7.91 -2.96 -5.14
N PHE A 61 8.54 -2.04 -4.42
CA PHE A 61 8.64 -2.10 -2.96
C PHE A 61 7.59 -1.19 -2.35
N VAL A 62 6.85 -1.71 -1.39
CA VAL A 62 5.83 -0.98 -0.65
C VAL A 62 6.13 -1.11 0.82
N THR A 63 6.35 0.03 1.46
CA THR A 63 6.46 0.12 2.91
C THR A 63 5.28 0.90 3.43
N TYR A 64 4.62 0.38 4.45
CA TYR A 64 3.72 1.21 5.24
C TYR A 64 3.99 1.03 6.72
N GLN A 65 3.62 2.06 7.45
CA GLN A 65 3.87 2.17 8.88
C GLN A 65 2.63 2.68 9.57
N ASP A 66 2.28 2.05 10.67
CA ASP A 66 1.27 2.50 11.62
C ASP A 66 1.89 2.63 13.02
N PHE A 67 1.07 2.69 14.06
CA PHE A 67 1.54 2.78 15.45
C PHE A 67 2.13 1.46 15.99
N SER A 68 1.83 0.32 15.35
CA SER A 68 2.31 -1.00 15.76
C SER A 68 3.68 -1.34 15.18
N GLY A 69 4.03 -0.76 14.02
CA GLY A 69 5.32 -0.95 13.41
C GLY A 69 5.34 -0.65 11.91
N GLN A 70 6.40 -1.13 11.27
CA GLN A 70 6.62 -1.04 9.83
C GLN A 70 6.44 -2.40 9.19
N PHE A 71 5.87 -2.39 7.98
CA PHE A 71 5.70 -3.57 7.17
C PHE A 71 6.12 -3.31 5.73
N GLU A 72 6.71 -4.33 5.13
CA GLU A 72 7.30 -4.27 3.79
C GLU A 72 6.76 -5.38 2.89
N MET A 73 6.44 -5.00 1.66
CA MET A 73 6.08 -5.90 0.58
C MET A 73 6.93 -5.64 -0.64
N GLU A 74 7.34 -6.72 -1.30
CA GLU A 74 8.02 -6.69 -2.58
C GLU A 74 7.19 -7.45 -3.62
N TYR A 75 6.83 -6.77 -4.71
CA TYR A 75 6.15 -7.35 -5.86
C TYR A 75 7.16 -7.48 -7.00
N GLU A 76 7.70 -8.67 -7.20
CA GLU A 76 8.74 -8.91 -8.19
C GLU A 76 8.17 -9.70 -9.39
N GLU A 77 8.55 -9.31 -10.60
CA GLU A 77 8.24 -10.09 -11.79
C GLU A 77 8.90 -11.47 -11.69
N PHE A 78 8.10 -12.51 -11.89
CA PHE A 78 8.55 -13.88 -11.93
C PHE A 78 8.10 -14.50 -13.25
N ASP A 79 8.97 -15.25 -13.93
CA ASP A 79 8.70 -15.99 -15.19
C ASP A 79 8.08 -15.19 -16.38
N GLY A 80 7.94 -13.87 -16.28
CA GLY A 80 7.34 -13.00 -17.29
C GLY A 80 5.83 -12.83 -17.20
N LYS A 81 5.12 -13.63 -16.38
CA LYS A 81 3.66 -13.54 -16.22
C LYS A 81 3.17 -13.69 -14.78
N SER A 82 4.02 -14.16 -13.87
CA SER A 82 3.68 -14.37 -12.46
C SER A 82 4.32 -13.31 -11.57
N THR A 83 3.88 -13.24 -10.32
CA THR A 83 4.47 -12.36 -9.30
C THR A 83 5.11 -13.17 -8.20
N ARG A 84 6.37 -12.90 -7.88
CA ARG A 84 6.96 -13.32 -6.61
C ARG A 84 6.67 -12.23 -5.58
N LEU A 85 5.72 -12.50 -4.69
CA LEU A 85 5.37 -11.62 -3.57
C LEU A 85 6.24 -11.99 -2.37
N LYS A 86 7.02 -11.04 -1.86
CA LYS A 86 7.79 -11.21 -0.61
C LYS A 86 7.21 -10.32 0.47
N GLN A 87 7.12 -10.87 1.67
CA GLN A 87 6.60 -10.24 2.86
C GLN A 87 7.50 -10.64 4.04
N SER A 88 8.35 -9.72 4.49
CA SER A 88 9.38 -10.01 5.50
C SER A 88 10.21 -11.25 5.10
N ARG A 89 10.18 -12.33 5.90
CA ARG A 89 10.91 -13.59 5.64
C ARG A 89 10.13 -14.59 4.76
N ASN A 90 8.87 -14.28 4.43
CA ASN A 90 8.00 -15.16 3.66
C ASN A 90 7.95 -14.75 2.19
N GLN A 91 7.82 -15.71 1.29
CA GLN A 91 7.57 -15.45 -0.12
C GLN A 91 6.54 -16.43 -0.68
N LYS A 92 5.81 -15.99 -1.71
CA LYS A 92 4.91 -16.85 -2.48
C LYS A 92 4.86 -16.42 -3.94
N ILE A 93 4.50 -17.36 -4.81
CA ILE A 93 4.25 -17.08 -6.23
C ILE A 93 2.74 -16.90 -6.43
N LEU A 94 2.37 -15.79 -7.07
CA LEU A 94 1.03 -15.54 -7.59
C LEU A 94 1.05 -15.89 -9.08
N GLU A 95 0.60 -17.08 -9.40
CA GLU A 95 0.62 -17.60 -10.78
C GLU A 95 -0.30 -16.80 -11.70
N ASN A 96 0.19 -16.50 -12.91
CA ASN A 96 -0.56 -15.80 -13.96
C ASN A 96 -1.15 -14.44 -13.51
N LEU A 97 -0.48 -13.78 -12.56
CA LEU A 97 -0.80 -12.43 -12.13
C LEU A 97 0.45 -11.57 -12.28
N ASN A 98 0.36 -10.52 -13.09
CA ASN A 98 1.46 -9.57 -13.29
C ASN A 98 1.74 -8.77 -12.00
N PHE A 99 3.02 -8.48 -11.72
CA PHE A 99 3.43 -7.82 -10.48
C PHE A 99 2.87 -6.41 -10.31
N GLU A 100 2.73 -5.64 -11.39
CA GLU A 100 2.08 -4.33 -11.35
C GLU A 100 0.58 -4.47 -11.06
N GLU A 101 -0.08 -5.48 -11.63
CA GLU A 101 -1.49 -5.76 -11.36
C GLU A 101 -1.72 -6.21 -9.91
N ALA A 102 -0.86 -7.10 -9.39
CA ALA A 102 -0.89 -7.53 -8.01
C ALA A 102 -0.74 -6.33 -7.05
N PHE A 103 0.25 -5.47 -7.31
CA PHE A 103 0.46 -4.24 -6.56
C PHE A 103 -0.76 -3.31 -6.61
N LEU A 104 -1.34 -3.06 -7.79
CA LEU A 104 -2.47 -2.16 -7.93
C LEU A 104 -3.72 -2.66 -7.19
N LYS A 105 -3.97 -3.98 -7.17
CA LYS A 105 -5.07 -4.59 -6.40
C LYS A 105 -4.90 -4.33 -4.90
N ASP A 106 -3.70 -4.56 -4.37
CA ASP A 106 -3.42 -4.35 -2.96
C ASP A 106 -3.43 -2.85 -2.60
N LEU A 107 -2.88 -1.97 -3.45
CA LEU A 107 -2.92 -0.52 -3.26
C LEU A 107 -4.36 0.02 -3.24
N GLN A 108 -5.22 -0.49 -4.13
CA GLN A 108 -6.64 -0.13 -4.14
C GLN A 108 -7.32 -0.51 -2.82
N LEU A 109 -6.98 -1.68 -2.27
CA LEU A 109 -7.51 -2.14 -0.99
C LEU A 109 -7.00 -1.28 0.17
N ILE A 110 -5.70 -1.01 0.23
CA ILE A 110 -5.08 -0.11 1.22
C ILE A 110 -5.79 1.24 1.23
N LEU A 111 -5.91 1.89 0.07
CA LEU A 111 -6.47 3.24 -0.01
C LEU A 111 -8.00 3.29 0.13
N ARG A 112 -8.70 2.17 -0.08
CA ARG A 112 -10.13 2.04 0.26
C ARG A 112 -10.35 2.09 1.76
N HIS A 113 -9.47 1.46 2.53
CA HIS A 113 -9.52 1.42 4.00
C HIS A 113 -8.89 2.67 4.66
N GLN A 114 -8.08 3.44 3.93
CA GLN A 114 -7.49 4.68 4.41
C GLN A 114 -8.48 5.86 4.36
N LYS A 115 -9.20 6.09 5.46
CA LYS A 115 -10.06 7.27 5.69
C LYS A 115 -9.36 8.31 6.59
N GLY A 116 -8.39 7.85 7.39
CA GLY A 116 -7.52 8.68 8.21
C GLY A 116 -6.53 9.52 7.41
N ILE A 117 -5.76 10.33 8.14
CA ILE A 117 -4.72 11.19 7.55
C ILE A 117 -3.43 10.37 7.41
N LEU A 118 -2.91 10.27 6.18
CA LEU A 118 -1.52 9.86 5.97
C LEU A 118 -0.61 11.02 6.35
N GLU A 119 0.28 10.80 7.32
CA GLU A 119 1.31 11.77 7.66
C GLU A 119 2.33 11.93 6.54
N ASN A 120 2.64 10.84 5.84
CA ASN A 120 3.55 10.84 4.71
C ASN A 120 3.06 9.90 3.60
N LEU A 121 3.04 10.41 2.37
CA LEU A 121 2.92 9.61 1.17
C LEU A 121 4.16 9.88 0.32
N MET A 122 5.02 8.87 0.17
CA MET A 122 6.21 8.94 -0.66
C MET A 122 6.05 8.06 -1.90
N VAL A 123 6.32 8.61 -3.07
CA VAL A 123 6.37 7.85 -4.32
C VAL A 123 7.71 8.09 -5.02
N ARG A 124 8.48 7.03 -5.22
CA ARG A 124 9.77 7.08 -5.89
C ARG A 124 9.73 6.21 -7.14
N SER A 125 10.02 6.79 -8.29
CA SER A 125 10.18 6.04 -9.53
C SER A 125 11.51 6.36 -10.19
N LEU A 126 12.35 5.35 -10.36
CA LEU A 126 13.61 5.48 -11.10
C LEU A 126 13.42 5.35 -12.61
N LEU A 127 12.24 4.90 -13.06
CA LEU A 127 11.93 4.63 -14.46
C LEU A 127 10.61 5.30 -14.87
N THR A 128 10.48 5.71 -16.13
CA THR A 128 9.32 6.46 -16.64
C THR A 128 8.21 5.55 -17.22
N THR A 129 8.38 4.23 -17.10
CA THR A 129 7.60 3.21 -17.83
C THR A 129 6.59 2.42 -17.01
N PHE A 130 6.46 2.65 -15.69
CA PHE A 130 5.54 1.86 -14.87
C PHE A 130 4.08 2.22 -15.16
N GLN A 131 3.33 1.25 -15.67
CA GLN A 131 1.90 1.38 -15.91
C GLN A 131 1.17 1.64 -14.59
N SER A 132 1.60 0.98 -13.52
CA SER A 132 1.09 1.15 -12.16
C SER A 132 1.12 2.60 -11.66
N PHE A 133 2.17 3.37 -11.96
CA PHE A 133 2.18 4.81 -11.65
C PHE A 133 1.10 5.59 -12.43
N ARG A 134 0.85 5.23 -13.69
CA ARG A 134 -0.18 5.84 -14.53
C ARG A 134 -1.60 5.44 -14.11
N GLU A 135 -1.76 4.26 -13.51
CA GLU A 135 -3.03 3.76 -12.97
C GLU A 135 -3.33 4.31 -11.56
N PHE A 136 -2.32 4.80 -10.84
CA PHE A 136 -2.48 5.33 -9.49
C PHE A 136 -3.55 6.44 -9.37
N PRO A 137 -3.63 7.45 -10.27
CA PRO A 137 -4.73 8.41 -10.30
C PRO A 137 -6.12 7.77 -10.42
N LYS A 138 -6.26 6.63 -11.11
CA LYS A 138 -7.56 5.96 -11.26
C LYS A 138 -8.01 5.33 -9.93
N ILE A 139 -7.08 4.76 -9.17
CA ILE A 139 -7.36 4.28 -7.80
C ILE A 139 -7.84 5.44 -6.94
N LEU A 140 -7.12 6.57 -6.96
CA LEU A 140 -7.49 7.76 -6.19
C LEU A 140 -8.87 8.30 -6.59
N LYS A 141 -9.16 8.36 -7.90
CA LYS A 141 -10.46 8.79 -8.45
C LYS A 141 -11.62 7.88 -8.03
N SER A 142 -11.38 6.59 -7.83
CA SER A 142 -12.43 5.63 -7.40
C SER A 142 -12.88 5.81 -5.95
N ARG A 143 -12.14 6.59 -5.16
CA ARG A 143 -12.45 6.81 -3.74
C ARG A 143 -13.60 7.81 -3.61
N LYS A 144 -14.46 7.57 -2.62
CA LYS A 144 -15.59 8.46 -2.28
C LYS A 144 -15.14 9.82 -1.71
N LYS A 145 -13.92 9.89 -1.21
CA LYS A 145 -13.32 11.08 -0.57
C LYS A 145 -11.89 11.25 -1.05
N LEU A 146 -11.43 12.50 -1.06
CA LEU A 146 -10.04 12.85 -1.35
C LEU A 146 -9.08 12.20 -0.33
N LEU A 147 -7.84 11.94 -0.73
CA LEU A 147 -6.83 11.35 0.15
C LEU A 147 -6.28 12.44 1.05
N ARG A 148 -6.39 12.24 2.36
CA ARG A 148 -5.86 13.19 3.34
C ARG A 148 -4.40 12.85 3.55
N VAL A 149 -3.52 13.75 3.12
CA VAL A 149 -2.06 13.59 3.22
C VAL A 149 -1.48 14.86 3.81
N LYS A 150 -0.59 14.77 4.82
CA LYS A 150 0.15 15.94 5.35
C LYS A 150 1.36 16.26 4.48
N ASN A 151 2.20 15.26 4.21
CA ASN A 151 3.42 15.42 3.45
C ASN A 151 3.39 14.51 2.23
N PHE A 152 3.45 15.10 1.03
CA PHE A 152 3.51 14.36 -0.22
C PHE A 152 4.89 14.52 -0.84
N GLU A 153 5.64 13.42 -0.94
CA GLU A 153 7.00 13.42 -1.43
C GLU A 153 7.11 12.58 -2.69
N VAL A 154 7.77 13.13 -3.70
CA VAL A 154 7.93 12.42 -4.96
C VAL A 154 9.33 12.56 -5.51
N TYR A 155 9.92 11.42 -5.86
CA TYR A 155 11.23 11.31 -6.48
C TYR A 155 11.02 10.80 -7.90
N LEU A 156 11.12 11.70 -8.88
CA LEU A 156 10.81 11.41 -10.28
C LEU A 156 12.00 11.72 -11.17
N LYS A 157 12.09 10.98 -12.27
CA LYS A 157 12.81 11.44 -13.47
C LYS A 157 11.91 12.42 -14.23
N ASP A 158 12.51 13.42 -14.87
CA ASP A 158 11.89 14.66 -15.40
C ASP A 158 10.61 14.49 -16.26
N GLU A 159 10.30 13.30 -16.76
CA GLU A 159 9.15 13.05 -17.64
C GLU A 159 7.83 12.69 -16.90
N LEU A 160 7.87 12.36 -15.61
CA LEU A 160 6.66 11.98 -14.87
C LEU A 160 5.93 13.21 -14.33
N SER A 161 4.68 13.43 -14.77
CA SER A 161 3.84 14.53 -14.28
C SER A 161 3.01 14.11 -13.06
N LEU A 162 3.02 14.95 -12.03
CA LEU A 162 2.19 14.81 -10.83
C LEU A 162 0.79 15.40 -10.95
N GLN A 163 0.54 16.17 -12.01
CA GLN A 163 -0.74 16.81 -12.26
C GLN A 163 -1.94 15.86 -12.19
N PRO A 164 -1.85 14.58 -12.60
CA PRO A 164 -2.96 13.64 -12.46
C PRO A 164 -3.25 13.21 -11.02
N ILE A 165 -2.32 13.33 -10.08
CA ILE A 165 -2.47 12.88 -8.69
C ILE A 165 -3.01 13.99 -7.80
N LEU A 166 -2.48 15.21 -7.95
CA LEU A 166 -2.77 16.36 -7.07
C LEU A 166 -4.27 16.65 -6.86
N PRO A 167 -5.16 16.57 -7.88
CA PRO A 167 -6.59 16.82 -7.70
C PRO A 167 -7.29 15.85 -6.75
N PHE A 168 -6.67 14.71 -6.44
CA PHE A 168 -7.24 13.69 -5.56
C PHE A 168 -6.70 13.76 -4.13
N LEU A 169 -5.85 14.74 -3.82
CA LEU A 169 -5.37 15.01 -2.47
C LEU A 169 -6.23 16.11 -1.81
N ASP A 170 -6.57 15.92 -0.55
CA ASP A 170 -7.33 16.89 0.24
C ASP A 170 -6.39 18.04 0.67
N SER A 171 -6.50 19.18 -0.02
CA SER A 171 -5.64 20.34 0.22
C SER A 171 -5.76 20.93 1.61
N SER A 172 -6.86 20.67 2.34
CA SER A 172 -7.03 21.14 3.72
C SER A 172 -6.11 20.44 4.73
N PHE A 173 -5.60 19.26 4.38
CA PHE A 173 -4.66 18.50 5.22
C PHE A 173 -3.22 18.60 4.74
N LEU A 174 -3.02 19.04 3.49
CA LEU A 174 -1.71 19.10 2.85
C LEU A 174 -0.86 20.24 3.42
N LYS A 175 0.30 19.88 3.97
CA LYS A 175 1.29 20.82 4.53
C LYS A 175 2.47 21.01 3.59
N THR A 176 2.94 19.94 2.96
CA THR A 176 4.11 19.97 2.08
C THR A 176 3.90 19.13 0.83
N ILE A 177 4.43 19.63 -0.29
CA ILE A 177 4.66 18.87 -1.51
C ILE A 177 6.15 19.04 -1.82
N SER A 178 6.90 17.94 -1.80
CA SER A 178 8.32 17.94 -2.11
C SER A 178 8.57 17.13 -3.37
N ILE A 179 9.23 17.74 -4.34
CA ILE A 179 9.55 17.14 -5.63
C ILE A 179 11.06 17.09 -5.75
N TYR A 180 11.60 15.90 -5.93
CA TYR A 180 13.03 15.64 -6.03
C TYR A 180 13.34 14.96 -7.36
N ASN A 181 14.51 15.27 -7.93
CA ASN A 181 15.03 14.54 -9.07
C ASN A 181 15.59 13.19 -8.60
N SER A 182 15.15 12.10 -9.22
CA SER A 182 15.55 10.74 -8.86
C SER A 182 17.04 10.43 -9.12
N THR A 183 17.73 11.23 -9.93
CA THR A 183 19.16 11.05 -10.26
C THR A 183 20.12 11.41 -9.12
N MET A 184 19.65 12.06 -8.06
CA MET A 184 20.50 12.59 -6.99
C MET A 184 20.54 11.76 -5.70
N ASN A 185 20.12 10.49 -5.72
CA ASN A 185 20.18 9.65 -4.52
C ASN A 185 20.64 8.20 -4.85
N PRO A 186 21.95 7.91 -4.77
CA PRO A 186 22.53 6.59 -5.02
C PRO A 186 22.34 5.59 -3.86
N ASP A 187 21.83 6.00 -2.71
CA ASP A 187 22.00 5.29 -1.43
C ASP A 187 21.13 4.03 -1.24
N PHE A 188 20.41 3.56 -2.26
CA PHE A 188 19.62 2.31 -2.16
C PHE A 188 20.23 1.10 -2.89
N LEU A 189 21.31 1.29 -3.65
CA LEU A 189 22.13 0.14 -4.08
C LEU A 189 22.91 -0.45 -2.89
N GLU A 190 23.16 0.34 -1.83
CA GLU A 190 23.86 -0.11 -0.62
C GLU A 190 22.92 -0.71 0.44
N LEU A 191 21.64 -0.35 0.49
CA LEU A 191 20.68 -0.88 1.49
C LEU A 191 20.28 -2.35 1.29
N LYS A 192 20.81 -3.04 0.28
CA LYS A 192 20.61 -4.48 0.09
C LYS A 192 21.70 -5.37 0.70
N GLU A 193 22.86 -4.83 1.07
CA GLU A 193 23.97 -5.66 1.57
C GLU A 193 24.02 -5.78 3.11
N ASP A 194 23.43 -4.86 3.89
CA ASP A 194 23.67 -4.79 5.35
C ASP A 194 22.47 -5.08 6.29
N VAL A 195 21.38 -5.71 5.82
CA VAL A 195 20.18 -5.96 6.68
C VAL A 195 19.88 -7.45 6.95
N TRP A 196 20.85 -8.35 6.75
CA TRP A 196 20.67 -9.79 7.02
C TRP A 196 21.61 -10.42 8.05
N ASP A 197 22.04 -9.66 9.07
CA ASP A 197 22.65 -10.27 10.26
C ASP A 197 22.06 -9.66 11.54
N PHE A 198 20.95 -10.25 12.03
CA PHE A 198 20.60 -10.44 13.44
C PHE A 198 19.47 -11.48 13.60
#